data_AF-A0A2N5RHX2-F1
#
_entry.id   AF-A0A2N5RHX2-F1
#
_cell.length_a   1.000
_cell.length_b   1.000
_cell.length_c   1.000
_cell.angle_alpha   90.00
_cell.angle_beta   90.00
_cell.angle_gamma   90.00
#
_symmetry.space_group_name_H-M   'P 1'
#
loop_
_entity.id
_entity.type
_entity.pdbx_description
1 polymer ?
#
loop_
_entity_poly.entity_id
_entity_poly.type
_entity_poly.pdbx_seq_one_letter_code
_entity_poly.pdbx_strand_id
1 'polypeptide(L)'
;MTVKGWITFIFSIWLIVSALIPGISGSKGANLANFLIVGIIFLITGLTSLKDSRVPAWVVLLTGIWLIISAFIPGITGSRGAAIANGIIFGVLDLVLSFYLRKRKEQTS
;
A
#
# COMPACT_ATOMS: atom_id res chain seq x y z
N MET A 1 -14.34 -8.74 6.90
CA MET A 1 -13.15 -8.97 6.05
C MET A 1 -12.21 -9.97 6.73
N THR A 2 -11.25 -10.58 6.03
CA THR A 2 -10.19 -11.38 6.67
C THR A 2 -9.18 -10.44 7.36
N VAL A 3 -8.34 -10.95 8.26
CA VAL A 3 -7.27 -10.16 8.90
C VAL A 3 -6.38 -9.48 7.85
N LYS A 4 -5.98 -10.24 6.82
CA LYS A 4 -5.16 -9.74 5.71
C LYS A 4 -5.88 -8.63 4.93
N GLY A 5 -7.17 -8.78 4.66
CA GLY A 5 -7.98 -7.74 4.01
C GLY A 5 -8.13 -6.47 4.86
N TRP A 6 -8.20 -6.58 6.19
CA TRP A 6 -8.18 -5.43 7.09
C TRP A 6 -6.81 -4.73 7.11
N ILE A 7 -5.71 -5.49 7.10
CA ILE A 7 -4.36 -4.93 6.99
C ILE A 7 -4.24 -4.13 5.69
N THR A 8 -4.61 -4.73 4.55
CA THR A 8 -4.62 -4.02 3.26
C THR A 8 -5.44 -2.73 3.36
N PHE A 9 -6.70 -2.81 3.81
CA PHE A 9 -7.58 -1.64 3.94
C PHE A 9 -6.98 -0.50 4.78
N ILE A 10 -6.49 -0.80 5.99
CA ILE A 10 -5.95 0.21 6.91
C ILE A 10 -4.71 0.88 6.32
N PHE A 11 -3.78 0.09 5.78
CA PHE A 11 -2.53 0.62 5.25
C PHE A 11 -2.70 1.33 3.91
N SER A 12 -3.71 0.97 3.12
CA SER A 12 -4.13 1.73 1.95
C SER A 12 -4.64 3.12 2.33
N ILE A 13 -5.48 3.22 3.36
CA ILE A 13 -5.93 4.51 3.90
C ILE A 13 -4.74 5.30 4.45
N TRP A 14 -3.85 4.63 5.19
CA TRP A 14 -2.64 5.27 5.71
C TRP A 14 -1.75 5.86 4.61
N LEU A 15 -1.55 5.17 3.48
CA LEU A 15 -0.78 5.72 2.34
C LEU A 15 -1.39 7.00 1.79
N ILE A 16 -2.72 7.06 1.67
CA ILE A 16 -3.43 8.25 1.21
C ILE A 16 -3.28 9.37 2.22
N VAL A 17 -3.55 9.09 3.51
CA VAL A 17 -3.49 10.12 4.57
C VAL A 17 -2.06 10.64 4.76
N SER A 18 -1.07 9.75 4.82
CA SER A 18 0.34 10.12 5.00
C SER A 18 0.88 10.96 3.84
N ALA A 19 0.42 10.73 2.61
CA ALA A 19 0.74 11.58 1.47
C ALA A 19 0.25 13.02 1.66
N LEU A 20 -0.90 13.22 2.31
CA LEU A 20 -1.48 14.55 2.51
C LEU A 20 -0.90 15.29 3.72
N ILE A 21 -0.12 14.62 4.57
CA ILE A 21 0.55 15.25 5.72
C ILE A 21 1.85 15.93 5.25
N PRO A 22 1.99 17.26 5.33
CA PRO A 22 3.17 17.97 4.83
C PRO A 22 4.48 17.55 5.52
N GLY A 23 4.42 17.25 6.82
CA GLY A 23 5.57 16.79 7.60
C GLY A 23 6.11 15.40 7.19
N ILE A 24 5.28 14.59 6.53
CA ILE A 24 5.69 13.30 5.96
C ILE A 24 6.12 13.51 4.51
N SER A 25 5.20 13.97 3.66
CA SER A 25 5.43 14.12 2.21
C SER A 25 6.57 15.07 1.85
N GLY A 26 6.84 16.08 2.68
CA GLY A 26 7.94 17.04 2.48
C GLY A 26 9.30 16.57 3.01
N SER A 27 9.36 15.45 3.74
CA SER A 27 10.60 14.95 4.36
C SER A 27 11.08 13.69 3.66
N LYS A 28 12.29 13.74 3.09
CA LYS A 28 12.93 12.58 2.46
C LYS A 28 13.03 11.39 3.41
N GLY A 29 13.43 11.63 4.66
CA GLY A 29 13.55 10.59 5.68
C GLY A 29 12.19 9.98 6.05
N ALA A 30 11.16 10.83 6.18
CA ALA A 30 9.81 10.34 6.48
C ALA A 30 9.20 9.56 5.30
N ASN A 31 9.40 10.00 4.06
CA ASN A 31 8.98 9.28 2.86
C ASN A 31 9.66 7.91 2.74
N LEU A 32 10.98 7.85 2.98
CA LEU A 32 11.75 6.60 3.01
C LEU A 32 11.14 5.63 4.03
N ALA A 33 10.95 6.07 5.29
CA ALA A 33 10.40 5.25 6.35
C ALA A 33 8.97 4.80 6.02
N ASN A 34 8.13 5.70 5.53
CA ASN A 34 6.74 5.42 5.18
C ASN A 34 6.64 4.34 4.10
N PHE A 35 7.33 4.50 2.97
CA PHE A 35 7.29 3.53 1.88
C PHE A 35 7.91 2.19 2.27
N LEU A 36 9.00 2.20 3.05
CA LEU A 36 9.62 0.96 3.48
C LEU A 36 8.73 0.17 4.44
N ILE A 37 8.17 0.82 5.47
CA ILE A 37 7.32 0.17 6.47
C ILE A 37 6.07 -0.39 5.81
N VAL A 38 5.33 0.45 5.05
CA VAL A 38 4.11 -0.01 4.39
C VAL A 38 4.41 -1.06 3.33
N GLY A 39 5.51 -0.88 2.58
CA GLY A 39 5.96 -1.83 1.57
C GLY A 39 6.24 -3.22 2.15
N ILE A 40 6.93 -3.32 3.29
CA ILE A 40 7.18 -4.59 3.99
C ILE A 40 5.87 -5.23 4.45
N ILE A 41 4.95 -4.44 5.00
CA ILE A 41 3.65 -4.94 5.47
C ILE A 41 2.85 -5.52 4.29
N PHE A 42 2.81 -4.82 3.15
CA PHE A 42 2.16 -5.31 1.94
C PHE A 42 2.87 -6.50 1.32
N LEU A 43 4.21 -6.55 1.35
CA LEU A 43 4.97 -7.71 0.90
C LEU A 43 4.55 -8.97 1.66
N ILE A 44 4.55 -8.90 3.01
CA ILE A 44 4.17 -10.02 3.88
C ILE A 44 2.68 -10.37 3.70
N THR A 45 1.81 -9.36 3.64
CA THR A 45 0.36 -9.54 3.50
C THR A 45 0.03 -10.20 2.15
N GLY A 46 0.63 -9.73 1.07
CA GLY A 46 0.47 -10.30 -0.27
C GLY A 46 0.99 -11.74 -0.33
N LEU A 47 2.21 -11.98 0.13
CA LEU A 47 2.84 -13.32 0.11
C LEU A 47 2.01 -14.35 0.87
N THR A 48 1.55 -14.00 2.08
CA THR A 48 0.73 -14.90 2.90
C THR A 48 -0.70 -15.05 2.36
N SER A 49 -1.20 -14.14 1.52
CA SER A 49 -2.53 -14.22 0.90
C SER A 49 -2.57 -15.02 -0.41
N LEU A 50 -1.42 -15.42 -0.97
CA LEU A 50 -1.35 -16.11 -2.27
C LEU A 50 -2.15 -17.42 -2.31
N LYS A 51 -2.27 -18.12 -1.18
CA LYS A 51 -3.04 -19.36 -1.05
C LYS A 51 -4.56 -19.13 -0.95
N ASP A 52 -4.99 -17.94 -0.55
CA ASP A 52 -6.41 -17.62 -0.32
C ASP A 52 -7.05 -16.97 -1.55
N SER A 53 -6.34 -16.03 -2.19
CA SER A 53 -6.87 -15.29 -3.34
C SER A 53 -5.75 -14.86 -4.27
N ARG A 54 -5.61 -15.53 -5.43
CA ARG A 54 -4.47 -15.34 -6.33
C ARG A 54 -4.33 -13.89 -6.82
N VAL A 55 -5.35 -13.34 -7.51
CA VAL A 55 -5.23 -12.00 -8.14
C VAL A 55 -5.03 -10.89 -7.11
N PRO A 56 -5.86 -10.75 -6.06
CA PRO A 56 -5.68 -9.66 -5.09
C PRO A 56 -4.37 -9.77 -4.30
N ALA A 57 -3.95 -10.99 -3.96
CA ALA A 57 -2.68 -11.21 -3.27
C ALA A 57 -1.48 -10.77 -4.13
N TRP A 58 -1.50 -11.04 -5.43
CA TRP A 58 -0.46 -10.58 -6.35
C TRP A 58 -0.41 -9.06 -6.45
N VAL A 59 -1.55 -8.39 -6.50
CA VAL A 59 -1.59 -6.92 -6.54
C VAL A 59 -0.96 -6.33 -5.28
N VAL A 60 -1.41 -6.75 -4.10
CA VAL A 60 -0.85 -6.28 -2.82
C VAL A 60 0.65 -6.61 -2.70
N LEU A 61 1.06 -7.80 -3.15
CA LEU A 61 2.47 -8.21 -3.15
C LEU A 61 3.32 -7.29 -4.05
N LEU A 62 2.86 -7.03 -5.27
CA LEU A 62 3.57 -6.17 -6.22
C LEU A 62 3.59 -4.72 -5.74
N THR A 63 2.53 -4.22 -5.11
CA THR A 63 2.57 -2.90 -4.45
C THR A 63 3.61 -2.88 -3.35
N GLY A 64 3.68 -3.92 -2.50
CA GLY A 64 4.69 -4.02 -1.45
C GLY A 64 6.12 -3.96 -1.99
N ILE A 65 6.41 -4.73 -3.05
CA ILE A 65 7.69 -4.72 -3.74
C ILE A 65 8.00 -3.33 -4.32
N TRP A 66 7.02 -2.73 -5.00
CA TRP A 66 7.18 -1.40 -5.58
C TRP A 66 7.48 -0.34 -4.51
N LEU A 67 6.75 -0.33 -3.41
CA LEU A 67 6.95 0.64 -2.33
C LEU A 67 8.36 0.55 -1.73
N ILE A 68 8.85 -0.68 -1.50
CA ILE A 68 10.22 -0.91 -1.03
C ILE A 68 11.24 -0.33 -2.02
N ILE A 69 11.10 -0.63 -3.31
CA ILE A 69 12.00 -0.11 -4.35
C ILE A 69 11.91 1.42 -4.40
N SER A 70 10.70 1.97 -4.41
CA SER A 70 10.44 3.42 -4.50
C SER A 70 11.04 4.21 -3.34
N ALA A 71 11.16 3.58 -2.16
CA ALA A 71 11.80 4.18 -0.99
C ALA A 71 13.27 4.57 -1.27
N PHE A 72 13.96 3.80 -2.12
CA PHE A 72 15.36 4.05 -2.48
C PHE A 72 15.54 4.88 -3.76
N ILE A 73 14.45 5.35 -4.39
CA ILE A 73 14.52 6.22 -5.57
C ILE A 73 14.50 7.69 -5.11
N PRO A 74 15.61 8.45 -5.20
CA PRO A 74 15.67 9.82 -4.70
C PRO A 74 14.67 10.76 -5.39
N GLY A 75 14.37 10.52 -6.66
CA GLY A 75 13.37 11.29 -7.42
C GLY A 75 11.94 11.10 -6.92
N ILE A 76 11.67 10.03 -6.15
CA ILE A 76 10.38 9.80 -5.50
C ILE A 76 10.42 10.33 -4.07
N THR A 77 11.35 9.84 -3.24
CA THR A 77 11.37 10.21 -1.80
C THR A 77 11.81 11.65 -1.52
N GLY A 78 12.66 12.22 -2.37
CA GLY A 78 13.13 13.61 -2.26
C GLY A 78 12.20 14.63 -2.90
N SER A 79 11.20 14.20 -3.68
CA SER A 79 10.23 15.08 -4.33
C SER A 79 8.88 14.98 -3.64
N ARG A 80 8.42 16.09 -3.05
CA ARG A 80 7.11 16.15 -2.40
C ARG A 80 5.98 15.72 -3.34
N GLY A 81 5.99 16.20 -4.58
CA GLY A 81 4.97 15.86 -5.57
C GLY A 81 4.98 14.37 -5.93
N ALA A 82 6.16 13.80 -6.15
CA ALA A 82 6.28 12.39 -6.49
C ALA A 82 5.92 11.47 -5.32
N ALA A 83 6.29 11.83 -4.09
CA ALA A 83 5.90 11.09 -2.89
C ALA A 83 4.38 11.10 -2.67
N ILE A 84 3.74 12.25 -2.87
CA ILE A 84 2.28 12.37 -2.83
C ILE A 84 1.63 11.47 -3.88
N ALA A 85 2.08 11.58 -5.13
CA ALA A 85 1.53 10.78 -6.23
C ALA A 85 1.68 9.28 -5.94
N ASN A 86 2.86 8.85 -5.49
CA ASN A 86 3.12 7.44 -5.16
C ASN A 86 2.19 6.94 -4.05
N GLY A 87 2.08 7.68 -2.93
CA GLY A 87 1.20 7.30 -1.82
C GLY A 87 -0.28 7.25 -2.23
N ILE A 88 -0.76 8.23 -2.99
CA ILE A 88 -2.16 8.27 -3.43
C ILE A 88 -2.46 7.15 -4.44
N ILE A 89 -1.64 6.95 -5.46
CA ILE A 89 -1.89 5.95 -6.51
C ILE A 89 -1.99 4.55 -5.89
N PHE A 90 -0.99 4.15 -5.11
CA PHE A 90 -0.94 2.81 -4.53
C PHE A 90 -1.90 2.66 -3.35
N GLY A 91 -2.12 3.72 -2.57
CA GLY A 91 -3.15 3.75 -1.54
C GLY A 91 -4.56 3.55 -2.10
N VAL A 92 -4.93 4.27 -3.16
CA VAL A 92 -6.26 4.12 -3.81
C VAL A 92 -6.41 2.77 -4.49
N LEU A 93 -5.37 2.29 -5.20
CA LEU A 93 -5.38 1.00 -5.87
C LEU A 93 -5.67 -0.15 -4.90
N ASP A 94 -4.94 -0.22 -3.79
CA ASP A 94 -5.15 -1.27 -2.79
C ASP A 94 -6.43 -1.06 -1.96
N LEU A 95 -6.88 0.19 -1.79
CA LEU A 95 -8.16 0.49 -1.15
C LEU A 95 -9.33 -0.07 -1.96
N VAL A 96 -9.37 0.21 -3.26
CA VAL A 96 -10.40 -0.34 -4.18
C VAL A 96 -10.37 -1.86 -4.16
N LEU A 97 -9.17 -2.45 -4.18
CA LEU A 97 -9.00 -3.90 -4.12
C LEU A 97 -9.54 -4.50 -2.81
N SER A 98 -9.36 -3.81 -1.69
CA SER A 98 -9.88 -4.27 -0.39
C SER A 98 -11.41 -4.32 -0.37
N PHE A 99 -12.09 -3.34 -0.99
CA PHE A 99 -13.55 -3.37 -1.14
C PHE A 99 -14.02 -4.47 -2.09
N TYR A 100 -13.31 -4.70 -3.19
CA TYR A 100 -13.58 -5.82 -4.10
C TYR A 100 -13.50 -7.17 -3.37
N LEU A 101 -12.46 -7.36 -2.55
CA LEU A 101 -12.30 -8.57 -1.72
C LEU A 101 -13.45 -8.75 -0.72
N ARG A 102 -13.91 -7.67 -0.08
CA ARG A 102 -15.05 -7.69 0.84
C ARG A 102 -16.32 -8.16 0.12
N LYS A 103 -16.64 -7.56 -1.03
CA LYS A 103 -17.85 -7.87 -1.80
C LYS A 103 -17.87 -9.34 -2.24
N ARG A 104 -16.75 -9.90 -2.69
CA ARG A 104 -16.69 -11.33 -3.05
C ARG A 104 -16.98 -12.25 -1.88
N LYS A 105 -16.47 -11.94 -0.68
CA LYS A 105 -16.72 -12.76 0.51
C LYS A 105 -18.21 -12.78 0.90
N GLU A 106 -18.89 -11.65 0.75
CA GLU A 106 -20.34 -11.53 1.01
C GLU A 106 -21.18 -12.35 0.01
N GLN A 107 -20.72 -12.52 -1.24
CA GLN A 107 -21.42 -13.32 -2.26
C GLN A 107 -21.22 -14.84 -2.13
N THR A 108 -20.17 -15.28 -1.44
CA THR A 108 -19.83 -16.70 -1.26
C THR A 108 -20.20 -17.23 0.13
N SER A 109 -20.83 -16.40 0.96
CA SER A 109 -21.32 -16.69 2.31
C SER A 109 -22.79 -17.07 2.27
#